data_AF-A0A7J9IQ75-F1
#
_entry.id   AF-A0A7J9IQ75-F1
#
_cell.length_a   1.000
_cell.length_b   1.000
_cell.length_c   1.000
_cell.angle_alpha   90.00
_cell.angle_beta   90.00
_cell.angle_gamma   90.00
#
_symmetry.space_group_name_H-M   'P 1'
#
loop_
_entity.id
_entity.type
_entity.pdbx_description
1 polymer ?
#
loop_
_entity_poly.entity_id
_entity_poly.type
_entity_poly.pdbx_seq_one_letter_code
_entity_poly.pdbx_strand_id
1 'polypeptide(L)'
;MKRKFDYYRTLCNSAFVVATILDLRLKFKFLELSYTEIYSHDSKMHLNKFHKVFTNVYYEYANEARNLFKSASDLDDSNSSKIEIANDCILDSFRKFASARNFNE
;
A
#
# COMPACT_ATOMS: atom_id res chain seq x y z
N MET A 1 14.03 29.71 -24.57
CA MET A 1 12.84 29.10 -23.94
C MET A 1 13.08 27.70 -23.37
N LYS A 2 13.87 26.84 -24.03
CA LYS A 2 14.10 25.43 -23.64
C LYS A 2 14.59 25.23 -22.19
N ARG A 3 15.60 25.99 -21.76
CA ARG A 3 16.16 25.89 -20.39
C ARG A 3 15.15 26.17 -19.26
N LYS A 4 14.21 27.12 -19.45
CA LYS A 4 13.15 27.39 -18.47
C LYS A 4 12.11 26.26 -18.46
N PHE A 5 11.72 25.78 -19.64
CA PHE A 5 10.80 24.66 -19.79
C PHE A 5 11.34 23.37 -19.14
N ASP A 6 12.58 23.02 -19.43
CA ASP A 6 13.22 21.82 -18.88
C ASP A 6 13.32 21.89 -17.35
N TYR A 7 13.62 23.09 -16.81
CA TYR A 7 13.66 23.31 -15.36
C TYR A 7 12.30 23.04 -14.69
N TYR A 8 11.22 23.65 -15.19
CA TYR A 8 9.89 23.44 -14.63
C TYR A 8 9.40 22.01 -14.83
N ARG A 9 9.73 21.37 -15.96
CA ARG A 9 9.42 19.95 -16.21
C ARG A 9 10.07 19.05 -15.16
N THR A 10 11.35 19.25 -14.87
CA THR A 10 12.05 18.46 -13.84
C THR A 10 11.48 18.71 -12.45
N LEU A 11 11.18 19.97 -12.12
CA LEU A 11 10.58 20.33 -10.83
C LEU A 11 9.21 19.66 -10.65
N CYS A 12 8.32 19.77 -11.64
CA CYS A 12 7.00 19.13 -11.60
C CYS A 12 7.11 17.60 -11.51
N ASN A 13 8.04 16.99 -12.23
CA ASN A 13 8.27 15.54 -12.14
C ASN A 13 8.73 15.13 -10.74
N SER A 14 9.63 15.90 -10.11
CA SER A 14 10.06 15.62 -8.73
C SER A 14 8.90 15.75 -7.74
N ALA A 15 8.09 16.80 -7.83
CA ALA A 15 6.92 16.99 -7.00
C ALA A 15 5.89 15.86 -7.21
N PHE A 16 5.71 15.41 -8.45
CA PHE A 16 4.85 14.28 -8.77
C PHE A 16 5.35 12.98 -8.11
N VAL A 17 6.65 12.68 -8.19
CA VAL A 17 7.23 11.50 -7.51
C VAL A 17 7.06 11.58 -6.00
N VAL A 18 7.26 12.76 -5.39
CA VAL A 18 7.02 12.92 -3.95
C VAL A 18 5.54 12.73 -3.61
N ALA A 19 4.62 13.28 -4.42
CA ALA A 19 3.19 13.11 -4.25
C ALA A 19 2.76 11.65 -4.41
N THR A 20 3.31 10.89 -5.37
CA THR A 20 3.06 9.45 -5.47
C THR A 20 3.69 8.67 -4.31
N ILE A 21 4.67 9.20 -3.58
CA ILE A 21 5.20 8.54 -2.38
C ILE A 21 4.32 8.81 -1.15
N LEU A 22 3.73 10.00 -1.03
CA LEU A 22 2.98 10.42 0.15
C LEU A 22 1.49 10.13 0.04
N ASP A 23 0.90 10.26 -1.16
CA ASP A 23 -0.53 10.08 -1.38
C ASP A 23 -0.82 8.65 -1.84
N LEU A 24 -1.48 7.89 -0.97
CA LEU A 24 -1.92 6.53 -1.24
C LEU A 24 -2.82 6.42 -2.48
N ARG A 25 -3.64 7.45 -2.77
CA ARG A 25 -4.51 7.49 -3.95
C ARG A 25 -3.68 7.57 -5.24
N LEU A 26 -2.60 8.35 -5.21
CA LEU A 26 -1.69 8.48 -6.33
C LEU A 26 -0.83 7.22 -6.52
N LYS A 27 -0.39 6.55 -5.44
CA LYS A 27 0.27 5.23 -5.52
C LYS A 27 -0.57 4.22 -6.29
N PHE A 28 -1.85 4.16 -5.95
CA PHE A 28 -2.79 3.24 -6.60
C PHE A 28 -2.98 3.57 -8.08
N LYS A 29 -3.13 4.85 -8.42
CA LYS A 29 -3.25 5.28 -9.82
C LYS A 29 -2.00 4.96 -10.64
N PHE A 30 -0.81 5.14 -10.05
CA PHE A 30 0.44 4.76 -10.69
C PHE A 30 0.52 3.24 -10.95
N LEU A 31 0.06 2.43 -9.99
CA LEU A 31 -0.02 0.98 -10.14
C LEU A 31 -0.99 0.54 -11.24
N GLU A 32 -2.16 1.18 -11.35
CA GLU A 32 -3.11 0.93 -12.44
C GLU A 32 -2.49 1.19 -13.82
N LEU A 33 -1.76 2.30 -13.94
CA LEU A 33 -1.06 2.67 -15.17
C LEU A 33 0.06 1.67 -15.49
N SER A 34 0.89 1.30 -14.50
CA SER A 34 2.00 0.36 -14.73
C SER A 34 1.51 -1.03 -15.12
N TYR A 35 0.40 -1.51 -14.56
CA TYR A 35 -0.21 -2.79 -14.94
C TYR A 35 -0.76 -2.76 -16.37
N THR A 36 -1.26 -1.61 -16.81
CA THR A 36 -1.69 -1.42 -18.20
C THR A 36 -0.50 -1.57 -19.16
N GLU A 37 0.65 -1.02 -18.81
CA GLU A 37 1.87 -1.11 -19.61
C GLU A 37 2.44 -2.55 -19.64
N ILE A 38 2.56 -3.20 -18.47
CA ILE A 38 3.23 -4.50 -18.33
C ILE A 38 2.40 -5.63 -18.94
N TYR A 39 1.10 -5.65 -18.68
CA TYR A 39 0.21 -6.76 -19.05
C TYR A 39 -0.63 -6.46 -20.28
N SER A 40 -0.60 -5.22 -20.79
CA SER A 40 -1.31 -4.79 -21.99
C SER A 40 -2.77 -5.26 -22.02
N HIS A 41 -3.09 -6.30 -22.80
CA HIS A 41 -4.43 -6.83 -22.98
C HIS A 41 -5.03 -7.43 -21.69
N ASP A 42 -4.21 -8.13 -20.89
CA ASP A 42 -4.67 -8.84 -19.68
C ASP A 42 -4.60 -7.96 -18.42
N SER A 43 -4.20 -6.69 -18.57
CA SER A 43 -4.02 -5.73 -17.47
C SER A 43 -5.22 -5.67 -16.52
N LYS A 44 -6.45 -5.68 -17.03
CA LYS A 44 -7.67 -5.69 -16.21
C LYS A 44 -7.80 -6.94 -15.34
N MET A 45 -7.45 -8.11 -15.88
CA MET A 45 -7.51 -9.37 -15.14
C MET A 45 -6.47 -9.38 -14.01
N HIS A 46 -5.23 -8.97 -14.33
CA HIS A 46 -4.14 -8.87 -13.36
C HIS A 46 -4.44 -7.83 -12.27
N LEU A 47 -4.99 -6.68 -12.64
CA LEU A 47 -5.40 -5.63 -11.71
C LEU A 47 -6.50 -6.12 -10.77
N ASN A 48 -7.50 -6.83 -11.28
CA ASN A 48 -8.58 -7.38 -10.46
C ASN A 48 -8.05 -8.44 -9.46
N LYS A 49 -7.13 -9.30 -9.90
CA LYS A 49 -6.45 -10.26 -9.01
C LYS A 49 -5.66 -9.53 -7.91
N PHE A 50 -4.95 -8.45 -8.26
CA PHE A 50 -4.27 -7.61 -7.29
C PHE A 50 -5.24 -6.98 -6.28
N HIS A 51 -6.32 -6.35 -6.74
CA HIS A 51 -7.32 -5.72 -5.86
C HIS A 51 -7.93 -6.72 -4.88
N LYS A 52 -8.23 -7.95 -5.32
CA LYS A 52 -8.73 -9.00 -4.42
C LYS A 52 -7.73 -9.35 -3.32
N VAL A 53 -6.47 -9.54 -3.68
CA VAL A 53 -5.39 -9.83 -2.72
C VAL A 53 -5.20 -8.67 -1.75
N PHE A 54 -5.05 -7.45 -2.27
CA PHE A 54 -4.87 -6.25 -1.47
C PHE A 54 -6.02 -6.04 -0.48
N THR A 55 -7.26 -6.20 -0.95
CA THR A 55 -8.46 -6.03 -0.13
C THR A 55 -8.53 -7.09 0.98
N ASN A 56 -8.20 -8.35 0.69
CA ASN A 56 -8.15 -9.40 1.72
C ASN A 56 -7.11 -9.10 2.80
N VAL A 57 -5.89 -8.74 2.41
CA VAL A 57 -4.82 -8.40 3.36
C VAL A 57 -5.22 -7.17 4.19
N TYR A 58 -5.82 -6.16 3.55
CA TYR A 58 -6.30 -4.98 4.24
C TYR A 58 -7.39 -5.31 5.25
N TYR A 59 -8.35 -6.18 4.91
CA TYR A 59 -9.38 -6.60 5.84
C TYR A 59 -8.80 -7.40 7.01
N GLU A 60 -7.82 -8.26 6.77
CA GLU A 60 -7.11 -9.00 7.83
C GLU A 60 -6.42 -8.03 8.80
N TYR A 61 -5.62 -7.09 8.26
CA TYR A 61 -4.97 -6.04 9.05
C TYR A 61 -5.98 -5.16 9.82
N ALA A 62 -7.03 -4.68 9.16
CA ALA A 62 -8.01 -3.80 9.79
C ALA A 62 -8.83 -4.52 10.88
N ASN A 63 -9.09 -5.81 10.71
CA ASN A 63 -9.74 -6.64 11.73
C ASN A 63 -8.79 -6.94 12.90
N GLU A 64 -7.52 -7.26 12.65
CA GLU A 64 -6.51 -7.43 13.70
C GLU A 64 -6.32 -6.13 14.50
N ALA A 65 -6.22 -4.97 13.82
CA ALA A 65 -6.16 -3.67 14.47
C ALA A 65 -7.41 -3.40 15.34
N ARG A 66 -8.63 -3.68 14.84
CA ARG A 66 -9.87 -3.54 15.64
C ARG A 66 -9.86 -4.43 16.88
N ASN A 67 -9.35 -5.65 16.78
CA ASN A 67 -9.24 -6.56 17.91
C ASN A 67 -8.20 -6.08 18.94
N LEU A 68 -7.10 -5.50 18.48
CA LEU A 68 -6.08 -4.88 19.34
C LEU A 68 -6.63 -3.65 20.08
N PHE A 69 -7.35 -2.76 19.37
CA PHE A 69 -7.98 -1.58 19.98
C PHE A 69 -9.12 -1.94 20.94
N LYS A 70 -9.87 -3.02 20.68
CA LYS A 70 -10.89 -3.53 21.60
C LYS A 70 -10.28 -4.15 22.87
N SER A 71 -9.05 -4.65 22.81
CA SER A 71 -8.31 -5.14 23.98
C SER A 71 -7.56 -4.02 24.71
N ALA A 72 -7.21 -2.93 24.03
CA ALA A 72 -6.51 -1.78 24.61
C ALA A 72 -7.45 -0.72 25.23
N SER A 73 -8.78 -0.84 25.07
CA SER A 73 -9.73 0.04 25.77
C SER A 73 -9.73 -0.16 27.29
N ASP A 74 -9.05 -1.20 27.79
CA ASP A 74 -8.85 -1.46 29.22
C ASP A 74 -7.51 -0.92 29.75
N LEU A 75 -6.63 -0.35 28.90
CA LEU A 75 -5.31 0.12 29.33
C LEU A 75 -4.96 1.47 28.67
N ASP A 76 -5.17 2.50 29.48
CA ASP A 76 -4.77 3.88 29.27
C ASP A 76 -3.24 4.04 29.15
N ASP A 77 -2.85 5.06 28.39
CA ASP A 77 -1.52 5.66 28.27
C ASP A 77 -0.35 4.84 27.66
N SER A 78 -0.07 5.09 26.37
CA SER A 78 1.27 5.35 25.81
C SER A 78 1.20 5.41 24.28
N ASN A 79 1.44 6.60 23.71
CA ASN A 79 1.36 6.83 22.27
C ASN A 79 2.61 6.39 21.50
N SER A 80 3.74 6.09 22.15
CA SER A 80 4.97 5.67 21.46
C SER A 80 4.99 4.17 21.16
N SER A 81 4.42 3.33 22.03
CA SER A 81 4.39 1.86 21.84
C SER A 81 3.39 1.43 20.75
N LYS A 82 2.34 2.20 20.51
CA LYS A 82 1.30 1.87 19.52
C LYS A 82 1.81 1.84 18.08
N ILE A 83 2.85 2.63 17.74
CA ILE A 83 3.39 2.70 16.37
C ILE A 83 4.26 1.48 16.06
N GLU A 84 5.12 1.06 16.99
CA GLU A 84 5.92 -0.16 16.83
C GLU A 84 5.02 -1.39 16.75
N ILE A 85 4.03 -1.51 17.66
CA ILE A 85 3.06 -2.61 17.66
C ILE A 85 2.24 -2.65 16.37
N ALA A 86 1.85 -1.49 15.81
CA ALA A 86 1.13 -1.44 14.54
C ALA A 86 1.98 -1.91 13.36
N ASN A 87 3.26 -1.54 13.30
CA ASN A 87 4.18 -1.99 12.26
C ASN A 87 4.45 -3.49 12.33
N ASP A 88 4.62 -4.04 13.54
CA ASP A 88 4.80 -5.47 13.76
C ASP A 88 3.54 -6.25 13.36
N CYS A 89 2.35 -5.73 13.69
CA CYS A 89 1.07 -6.32 13.30
C CYS A 89 0.91 -6.38 11.77
N ILE A 90 1.26 -5.30 11.05
CA ILE A 90 1.23 -5.27 9.57
C ILE A 90 2.13 -6.36 8.99
N LEU A 91 3.37 -6.45 9.49
CA LEU A 91 4.37 -7.39 8.98
C LEU A 91 3.92 -8.85 9.20
N ASP A 92 3.31 -9.13 10.36
CA ASP A 92 2.79 -10.46 10.68
C ASP A 92 1.57 -10.84 9.84
N SER A 93 0.62 -9.91 9.56
CA SER A 93 -0.49 -10.21 8.63
C SER A 93 0.05 -10.54 7.22
N PHE A 94 1.07 -9.79 6.75
CA PHE A 94 1.70 -10.08 5.46
C PHE A 94 2.39 -11.45 5.43
N ARG A 95 3.10 -11.82 6.51
CA ARG A 95 3.75 -13.12 6.64
C ARG A 95 2.72 -14.26 6.66
N LYS A 96 1.64 -14.14 7.44
CA LYS A 96 0.54 -15.12 7.46
C LYS A 96 -0.07 -15.31 6.07
N PHE A 97 -0.35 -14.21 5.37
CA PHE A 97 -0.89 -14.26 4.02
C PHE A 97 0.06 -14.97 3.04
N ALA A 98 1.36 -14.67 3.11
CA ALA A 98 2.39 -15.30 2.28
C ALA A 98 2.54 -16.80 2.61
N SER A 99 2.48 -17.20 3.87
CA SER A 99 2.58 -18.60 4.29
C SER A 99 1.32 -19.42 4.00
N ALA A 100 0.13 -18.81 4.05
CA ALA A 100 -1.13 -19.48 3.70
C ALA A 100 -1.23 -19.77 2.20
N ARG A 101 -0.60 -18.92 1.38
CA ARG A 101 -0.32 -19.20 -0.03
C ARG A 101 1.08 -19.80 -0.16
N ASN A 102 1.26 -21.06 0.23
CA ASN A 102 2.30 -21.86 -0.42
C ASN A 102 2.00 -21.79 -1.91
N PHE A 103 2.83 -21.05 -2.66
CA PHE A 103 2.87 -21.02 -4.11
C PHE A 103 3.38 -22.40 -4.57
N ASN A 104 2.55 -23.43 -4.38
CA ASN A 104 2.73 -24.71 -5.04
C ASN A 104 2.30 -24.47 -6.49
N GLU A 105 3.29 -24.12 -7.29
CA GLU A 105 3.31 -24.39 -8.73
C GLU A 105 3.30 -25.90 -8.97
#